data_AF-A0AAE1TVC0-F1
#
_entry.id   AF-A0AAE1TVC0-F1
#
_cell.length_a   1.000
_cell.length_b   1.000
_cell.length_c   1.000
_cell.angle_alpha   90.00
_cell.angle_beta   90.00
_cell.angle_gamma   90.00
#
_symmetry.space_group_name_H-M   'P 1'
#
loop_
_entity.id
_entity.type
_entity.pdbx_description
1 polymer ?
#
loop_
_entity_poly.entity_id
_entity_poly.type
_entity_poly.pdbx_seq_one_letter_code
_entity_poly.pdbx_strand_id
1 'polypeptide(L)'
;MSYVGVVEWVMMSYVGVVEWVVMSYVGVVEWVMSYVGVVEWVMSYVGVVEWVMSYVGVVEGSVYWVGLVTVAWWLVYVMCELVAGLRKFVYARLVSPHQDLARKYGGKWAVVTGCTDGLGKEFARQLAKRGCNLLLISRTLQKLHNVQRQIESECPDIETEVIQVDFTHGREVYTNITSHLQGKHIAILVNNVGLNIYPPKKFPAVSEEEIWDLGGDTQNHLRHHKP
;
A
#
# COMPACT_ATOMS: atom_id res chain seq x y z
N MET A 1 19.84 -122.28 -8.62
CA MET A 1 19.23 -120.96 -8.91
C MET A 1 19.26 -120.09 -7.65
N SER A 2 20.43 -119.61 -7.20
CA SER A 2 20.50 -118.86 -5.92
C SER A 2 21.50 -117.69 -5.88
N TYR A 3 22.43 -117.55 -6.82
CA TYR A 3 23.40 -116.43 -6.82
C TYR A 3 22.98 -115.23 -7.69
N VAL A 4 22.28 -115.47 -8.80
CA VAL A 4 21.84 -114.41 -9.73
C VAL A 4 20.84 -113.46 -9.06
N GLY A 5 19.87 -114.00 -8.31
CA GLY A 5 18.86 -113.19 -7.61
C GLY A 5 19.44 -112.34 -6.46
N VAL A 6 20.56 -112.75 -5.85
CA VAL A 6 21.22 -111.96 -4.79
C VAL A 6 21.96 -110.76 -5.40
N VAL A 7 22.66 -110.96 -6.52
CA VAL A 7 23.36 -109.87 -7.23
C VAL A 7 22.36 -108.86 -7.78
N GLU A 8 21.27 -109.33 -8.36
CA GLU A 8 20.18 -108.48 -8.89
C GLU A 8 19.51 -107.68 -7.76
N TRP A 9 19.29 -108.30 -6.59
CA TRP A 9 18.74 -107.64 -5.41
C TRP A 9 19.67 -106.56 -4.81
N VAL A 10 20.97 -106.85 -4.72
CA VAL A 10 21.97 -105.87 -4.24
C VAL A 10 22.09 -104.70 -5.21
N MET A 11 22.10 -104.97 -6.53
CA MET A 11 22.19 -103.93 -7.55
C MET A 11 20.95 -103.03 -7.56
N MET A 12 19.74 -103.60 -7.47
CA MET A 12 18.50 -102.84 -7.35
C MET A 12 18.44 -101.99 -6.09
N SER A 13 18.94 -102.53 -4.96
CA SER A 13 19.01 -101.79 -3.70
C SER A 13 20.02 -100.63 -3.76
N TYR A 14 21.17 -100.83 -4.40
CA TYR A 14 22.17 -99.77 -4.59
C TYR A 14 21.68 -98.67 -5.53
N VAL A 15 21.05 -99.04 -6.64
CA VAL A 15 20.41 -98.09 -7.57
C VAL A 15 19.33 -97.29 -6.86
N GLY A 16 18.46 -97.93 -6.08
CA GLY A 16 17.42 -97.23 -5.30
C GLY A 16 17.99 -96.27 -4.24
N VAL A 17 19.10 -96.64 -3.59
CA VAL A 17 19.79 -95.73 -2.64
C VAL A 17 20.42 -94.55 -3.37
N VAL A 18 21.07 -94.76 -4.51
CA VAL A 18 21.67 -93.68 -5.30
C VAL A 18 20.59 -92.73 -5.83
N GLU A 19 19.50 -93.25 -6.38
CA GLU A 19 18.35 -92.44 -6.82
C GLU A 19 17.74 -91.64 -5.67
N TRP A 20 17.56 -92.26 -4.50
CA TRP A 20 17.02 -91.59 -3.32
C TRP A 20 17.93 -90.45 -2.82
N VAL A 21 19.24 -90.68 -2.78
CA VAL A 21 20.22 -89.65 -2.40
C VAL A 21 20.22 -88.51 -3.41
N VAL A 22 20.25 -88.82 -4.71
CA VAL A 22 20.24 -87.81 -5.79
C VAL A 22 18.96 -86.97 -5.72
N MET A 23 17.78 -87.60 -5.59
CA MET A 23 16.50 -86.88 -5.48
C MET A 23 16.44 -85.99 -4.22
N SER A 24 17.02 -86.45 -3.11
CA SER A 24 17.10 -85.65 -1.88
C SER A 24 17.99 -84.42 -2.05
N TYR A 25 19.16 -84.57 -2.68
CA TYR A 25 20.05 -83.44 -2.98
C TYR A 25 19.41 -82.45 -3.97
N VAL A 26 18.75 -82.94 -5.01
CA VAL A 26 18.02 -82.09 -5.97
C VAL A 26 16.94 -81.28 -5.26
N GLY A 27 16.16 -81.91 -4.37
CA GLY A 27 15.14 -81.21 -3.59
C GLY A 27 15.72 -80.13 -2.64
N VAL A 28 16.88 -80.39 -2.03
CA VAL A 28 17.58 -79.36 -1.21
C VAL A 28 18.06 -78.20 -2.09
N VAL A 29 18.61 -78.48 -3.28
CA VAL A 29 19.06 -77.44 -4.22
C VAL A 29 17.87 -76.59 -4.69
N GLU A 30 16.76 -77.19 -5.08
CA GLU A 30 15.54 -76.48 -5.47
C GLU A 30 15.00 -75.60 -4.33
N TRP A 31 15.00 -76.12 -3.10
CA TRP A 31 14.57 -75.38 -1.92
C TRP A 31 15.45 -74.16 -1.64
N VAL A 32 16.78 -74.31 -1.73
CA VAL A 32 17.74 -73.21 -1.56
C VAL A 32 17.58 -72.17 -2.67
N MET A 33 17.43 -72.60 -3.93
CA MET A 33 17.24 -71.69 -5.06
C MET A 33 15.95 -70.87 -4.95
N SER A 34 14.87 -71.46 -4.40
CA SER A 34 13.63 -70.74 -4.09
C SER A 34 13.86 -69.64 -3.05
N TYR A 35 14.60 -69.94 -1.98
CA TYR A 35 14.94 -68.94 -0.95
C TYR A 35 15.78 -67.79 -1.51
N VAL A 36 16.77 -68.10 -2.35
CA VAL A 36 17.58 -67.08 -3.06
C VAL A 36 16.68 -66.19 -3.93
N GLY A 37 15.72 -66.76 -4.66
CA GLY A 37 14.77 -65.99 -5.46
C GLY A 37 13.88 -65.05 -4.62
N VAL A 38 13.46 -65.47 -3.42
CA VAL A 38 12.73 -64.60 -2.48
C VAL A 38 13.62 -63.46 -1.98
N VAL A 39 14.89 -63.74 -1.65
CA VAL A 39 15.84 -62.71 -1.21
C VAL A 39 16.08 -61.69 -2.33
N GLU A 40 16.31 -62.13 -3.56
CA GLU A 40 16.48 -61.24 -4.72
C GLU A 40 15.23 -60.38 -4.97
N TRP A 41 14.04 -60.98 -4.84
CA TRP A 41 12.77 -60.26 -4.98
C TRP A 41 12.62 -59.17 -3.91
N VAL A 42 12.88 -59.49 -2.63
CA VAL A 42 12.82 -58.51 -1.53
C VAL A 42 13.84 -57.38 -1.73
N MET A 43 15.07 -57.70 -2.12
CA MET A 43 16.12 -56.70 -2.38
C MET A 43 15.74 -55.74 -3.50
N SER A 44 15.02 -56.21 -4.53
CA SER A 44 14.48 -55.36 -5.59
C SER A 44 13.45 -54.35 -5.05
N TYR A 45 12.53 -54.78 -4.18
CA TYR A 45 11.57 -53.88 -3.53
C TYR A 45 12.26 -52.81 -2.68
N VAL A 46 13.28 -53.19 -1.89
CA VAL A 46 14.07 -52.24 -1.11
C VAL A 46 14.71 -51.20 -2.01
N GLY A 47 15.30 -51.59 -3.15
CA GLY A 47 15.87 -50.65 -4.12
C GLY A 47 14.84 -49.69 -4.72
N VAL A 48 13.61 -50.15 -4.99
CA VAL A 48 12.52 -49.27 -5.44
C VAL A 48 12.13 -48.26 -4.35
N VAL A 49 12.05 -48.69 -3.09
CA VAL A 49 11.74 -47.78 -1.96
C VAL A 49 12.83 -46.73 -1.81
N GLU A 50 14.11 -47.11 -1.84
CA GLU A 50 15.22 -46.17 -1.78
C GLU A 50 15.20 -45.17 -2.95
N TRP A 51 14.89 -45.65 -4.17
CA TRP A 51 14.76 -44.79 -5.35
C TRP A 51 13.61 -43.77 -5.22
N VAL A 52 12.44 -44.21 -4.75
CA VAL A 52 11.28 -43.31 -4.51
C VAL A 52 11.63 -42.28 -3.44
N MET A 53 12.27 -42.68 -2.34
CA MET A 53 12.67 -41.75 -1.27
C MET A 53 13.68 -40.70 -1.76
N SER A 54 14.63 -41.10 -2.63
CA SER A 54 15.54 -40.14 -3.27
C SER A 54 14.80 -39.13 -4.14
N TYR A 55 13.80 -39.57 -4.91
CA TYR A 55 13.02 -38.67 -5.75
C TYR A 55 12.21 -37.66 -4.92
N VAL A 56 11.59 -38.12 -3.82
CA VAL A 56 10.89 -37.25 -2.86
C VAL A 56 11.83 -36.19 -2.29
N GLY A 57 13.05 -36.56 -1.89
CA GLY A 57 14.04 -35.62 -1.38
C GLY A 57 14.45 -34.54 -2.39
N VAL A 58 14.54 -34.89 -3.68
CA VAL A 58 14.79 -33.90 -4.76
C VAL A 58 13.62 -32.93 -4.91
N VAL A 59 12.38 -33.44 -4.84
CA VAL A 59 11.18 -32.59 -4.91
C VAL A 59 11.13 -31.63 -3.72
N GLU A 60 11.32 -32.12 -2.49
CA GLU A 60 11.35 -31.29 -1.28
C GLU A 60 12.43 -30.19 -1.35
N GLY A 61 13.64 -30.56 -1.79
CA GLY A 61 14.73 -29.59 -1.99
C GLY A 61 14.39 -28.51 -3.00
N SER A 62 13.73 -28.88 -4.11
CA SER A 62 13.34 -27.91 -5.14
C SER A 62 12.29 -26.91 -4.64
N VAL A 63 11.30 -27.39 -3.88
CA VAL A 63 10.25 -26.53 -3.28
C VAL A 63 10.86 -25.56 -2.27
N TYR A 64 11.82 -26.01 -1.47
CA TYR A 64 12.56 -25.16 -0.53
C TYR A 64 13.26 -24.00 -1.26
N TRP A 65 14.00 -24.27 -2.34
CA TRP A 65 14.71 -23.23 -3.09
C TRP A 65 13.77 -22.24 -3.77
N VAL A 66 12.64 -22.70 -4.32
CA VAL A 66 11.61 -21.81 -4.88
C VAL A 66 11.02 -20.91 -3.80
N GLY A 67 10.73 -21.46 -2.62
CA GLY A 67 10.29 -20.69 -1.45
C GLY A 67 11.31 -19.64 -1.03
N LEU A 68 12.60 -20.01 -0.98
CA LEU A 68 13.67 -19.09 -0.60
C LEU A 68 13.82 -17.94 -1.60
N VAL A 69 13.79 -18.23 -2.90
CA VAL A 69 13.89 -17.21 -3.96
C VAL A 69 12.69 -16.26 -3.93
N THR A 70 11.48 -16.79 -3.76
CA THR A 70 10.26 -15.95 -3.69
C THR A 70 10.26 -15.04 -2.47
N VAL A 71 10.65 -15.55 -1.30
CA VAL A 71 10.79 -14.72 -0.08
C VAL A 71 11.88 -13.67 -0.25
N ALA A 72 13.04 -14.04 -0.81
CA ALA A 72 14.13 -13.08 -1.07
C ALA A 72 13.70 -11.97 -2.03
N TRP A 73 13.01 -12.32 -3.12
CA TRP A 73 12.46 -11.36 -4.07
C TRP A 73 11.44 -10.43 -3.41
N TRP A 74 10.55 -10.98 -2.58
CA TRP A 74 9.57 -10.18 -1.82
C TRP A 74 10.24 -9.21 -0.83
N LEU A 75 11.28 -9.66 -0.12
CA LEU A 75 12.06 -8.82 0.79
C LEU A 75 12.74 -7.66 0.03
N VAL A 76 13.32 -7.94 -1.14
CA VAL A 76 13.91 -6.89 -2.00
C VAL A 76 12.84 -5.90 -2.46
N TYR A 77 11.68 -6.38 -2.89
CA TYR A 77 10.56 -5.53 -3.30
C TYR A 77 10.11 -4.60 -2.17
N VAL A 78 9.87 -5.15 -0.96
CA VAL A 78 9.47 -4.38 0.22
C VAL A 78 10.56 -3.37 0.60
N MET A 79 11.84 -3.76 0.56
CA MET A 79 12.95 -2.85 0.82
C MET A 79 12.99 -1.69 -0.18
N CYS A 80 12.79 -1.96 -1.48
CA CYS A 80 12.73 -0.92 -2.51
C CYS A 80 11.58 0.06 -2.27
N GLU A 81 10.39 -0.43 -1.91
CA GLU A 81 9.24 0.43 -1.57
C GLU A 81 9.50 1.28 -0.32
N LEU A 82 10.12 0.71 0.71
CA LEU A 82 10.51 1.45 1.91
C LEU A 82 11.52 2.55 1.58
N VAL A 83 12.54 2.26 0.78
CA VAL A 83 13.53 3.26 0.33
C VAL A 83 12.87 4.33 -0.54
N ALA A 84 11.96 3.96 -1.44
CA ALA A 84 11.23 4.91 -2.27
C ALA A 84 10.32 5.83 -1.43
N GLY A 85 9.62 5.26 -0.45
CA GLY A 85 8.80 5.98 0.53
C GLY A 85 9.65 6.92 1.38
N LEU A 86 10.76 6.43 1.93
CA LEU A 86 11.70 7.22 2.72
C LEU A 86 12.30 8.37 1.89
N ARG A 87 12.69 8.10 0.64
CA ARG A 87 13.19 9.14 -0.27
C ARG A 87 12.15 10.22 -0.49
N LYS A 88 10.88 9.87 -0.75
CA LYS A 88 9.79 10.85 -0.90
C LYS A 88 9.58 11.66 0.38
N PHE A 89 9.60 11.00 1.54
CA PHE A 89 9.46 11.65 2.83
C PHE A 89 10.60 12.63 3.13
N VAL A 90 11.85 12.18 2.97
CA VAL A 90 13.05 12.98 3.20
C VAL A 90 13.14 14.12 2.18
N TYR A 91 12.85 13.86 0.90
CA TYR A 91 12.84 14.89 -0.14
C TYR A 91 11.76 15.95 0.13
N ALA A 92 10.55 15.53 0.50
CA ALA A 92 9.48 16.44 0.88
C ALA A 92 9.84 17.28 2.12
N ARG A 93 10.58 16.71 3.08
CA ARG A 93 10.97 17.38 4.32
C ARG A 93 12.15 18.35 4.16
N LEU A 94 13.20 17.93 3.44
CA LEU A 94 14.47 18.66 3.35
C LEU A 94 14.59 19.53 2.09
N VAL A 95 14.01 19.08 0.97
CA VAL A 95 14.30 19.65 -0.35
C VAL A 95 13.07 20.25 -1.02
N SER A 96 11.86 20.16 -0.44
CA SER A 96 10.71 20.92 -0.94
C SER A 96 11.12 22.39 -1.04
N PRO A 97 11.42 22.91 -2.25
CA PRO A 97 11.72 24.31 -2.38
C PRO A 97 10.44 24.99 -1.91
N HIS A 98 10.56 26.04 -1.10
CA HIS A 98 9.41 26.92 -0.91
C HIS A 98 8.99 27.36 -2.32
N GLN A 99 7.97 26.71 -2.89
CA GLN A 99 7.50 27.04 -4.22
C GLN A 99 7.03 28.47 -4.09
N ASP A 100 7.68 29.36 -4.84
CA ASP A 100 7.21 30.72 -5.02
C ASP A 100 5.86 30.63 -5.72
N LEU A 101 4.80 30.65 -4.91
CA LEU A 101 3.43 30.50 -5.38
C LEU A 101 3.07 31.66 -6.30
N ALA A 102 3.66 32.84 -6.07
CA ALA A 102 3.45 33.99 -6.91
C ALA A 102 3.99 33.75 -8.33
N ARG A 103 5.18 33.16 -8.46
CA ARG A 103 5.73 32.77 -9.76
C ARG A 103 4.93 31.66 -10.43
N LYS A 104 4.45 30.68 -9.67
CA LYS A 104 3.73 29.51 -10.23
C LYS A 104 2.34 29.86 -10.76
N TYR A 105 1.59 30.67 -10.02
CA TYR A 105 0.21 31.04 -10.35
C TYR A 105 0.09 32.43 -10.99
N GLY A 106 1.23 33.09 -11.23
CA GLY A 106 1.33 34.33 -12.00
C GLY A 106 0.97 35.61 -11.25
N GLY A 107 0.68 35.58 -9.94
CA GLY A 107 0.25 36.76 -9.17
C GLY A 107 0.88 36.89 -7.80
N LYS A 108 1.20 38.13 -7.39
CA LYS A 108 1.91 38.42 -6.14
C LYS A 108 1.00 38.33 -4.90
N TRP A 109 -0.31 38.49 -5.07
CA TRP A 109 -1.26 38.63 -3.96
C TRP A 109 -2.11 37.38 -3.73
N ALA A 110 -2.38 37.09 -2.46
CA ALA A 110 -3.33 36.08 -2.03
C ALA A 110 -4.40 36.70 -1.11
N VAL A 111 -5.65 36.34 -1.33
CA VAL A 111 -6.78 36.79 -0.52
C VAL A 111 -7.16 35.68 0.46
N VAL A 112 -7.25 35.99 1.74
CA VAL A 112 -7.63 35.02 2.77
C VAL A 112 -8.79 35.57 3.59
N THR A 113 -9.97 34.96 3.44
CA THR A 113 -11.16 35.29 4.21
C THR A 113 -11.19 34.48 5.51
N GLY A 114 -11.74 35.04 6.60
CA GLY A 114 -11.79 34.35 7.89
C GLY A 114 -10.41 34.04 8.49
N CYS A 115 -9.43 34.94 8.30
CA CYS A 115 -8.01 34.73 8.63
C CYS A 115 -7.58 35.14 10.04
N THR A 116 -8.52 35.52 10.90
CA THR A 116 -8.20 36.01 12.25
C THR A 116 -7.91 34.91 13.27
N ASP A 117 -8.28 33.66 12.98
CA ASP A 117 -8.09 32.51 13.87
C ASP A 117 -8.05 31.19 13.08
N GLY A 118 -7.70 30.09 13.77
CA GLY A 118 -7.76 28.72 13.26
C GLY A 118 -6.98 28.50 11.96
N LEU A 119 -7.59 27.75 11.04
CA LEU A 119 -6.97 27.36 9.76
C LEU A 119 -6.69 28.57 8.86
N GLY A 120 -7.60 29.53 8.78
CA GLY A 120 -7.42 30.73 7.95
C GLY A 120 -6.19 31.55 8.37
N LYS A 121 -5.93 31.65 9.68
CA LYS A 121 -4.72 32.30 10.20
C LYS A 121 -3.44 31.58 9.76
N GLU A 122 -3.41 30.25 9.87
CA GLU A 122 -2.22 29.49 9.46
C GLU A 122 -2.03 29.50 7.93
N PHE A 123 -3.11 29.46 7.15
CA PHE A 123 -3.03 29.65 5.69
C PHE A 123 -2.40 31.00 5.33
N ALA A 124 -2.84 32.09 5.95
CA ALA A 124 -2.25 33.41 5.75
C ALA A 124 -0.73 33.40 6.05
N ARG A 125 -0.35 32.85 7.22
CA ARG A 125 1.07 32.75 7.61
C ARG A 125 1.91 31.91 6.66
N GLN A 126 1.37 30.80 6.18
CA GLN A 126 2.05 29.87 5.27
C GLN A 126 2.18 30.43 3.85
N LEU A 127 1.21 31.24 3.40
CA LEU A 127 1.28 31.96 2.14
C LEU A 127 2.30 33.10 2.20
N ALA A 128 2.35 33.84 3.31
CA ALA A 128 3.39 34.86 3.55
C ALA A 128 4.80 34.27 3.49
N LYS A 129 5.04 33.14 4.17
CA LYS A 129 6.33 32.42 4.13
C LYS A 129 6.73 31.90 2.75
N ARG A 130 5.79 31.85 1.81
CA ARG A 130 6.01 31.48 0.41
C ARG A 130 6.08 32.70 -0.53
N GLY A 131 6.19 33.91 0.02
CA GLY A 131 6.42 35.14 -0.72
C GLY A 131 5.17 35.81 -1.29
N CYS A 132 3.96 35.40 -0.86
CA CYS A 132 2.73 36.07 -1.28
C CYS A 132 2.45 37.30 -0.42
N ASN A 133 2.15 38.44 -1.07
CA ASN A 133 1.46 39.56 -0.44
C ASN A 133 0.04 39.12 -0.03
N LEU A 134 -0.51 39.69 1.03
CA LEU A 134 -1.77 39.22 1.60
C LEU A 134 -2.84 40.29 1.69
N LEU A 135 -4.04 39.94 1.23
CA LEU A 135 -5.27 40.67 1.54
C LEU A 135 -6.08 39.87 2.57
N LEU A 136 -6.10 40.37 3.80
CA LEU A 136 -6.69 39.70 4.96
C LEU A 136 -8.10 40.23 5.21
N ILE A 137 -9.10 39.35 5.11
CA ILE A 137 -10.52 39.73 5.24
C ILE A 137 -11.15 39.01 6.44
N SER A 138 -11.72 39.77 7.38
CA SER A 138 -12.47 39.23 8.53
C SER A 138 -13.36 40.30 9.18
N ARG A 139 -14.20 39.88 10.13
CA ARG A 139 -15.18 40.75 10.82
C ARG A 139 -14.55 41.65 11.88
N THR A 140 -13.50 41.18 12.54
CA THR A 140 -12.92 41.84 13.72
C THR A 140 -11.61 42.53 13.37
N LEU A 141 -11.65 43.85 13.18
CA LEU A 141 -10.49 44.66 12.77
C LEU A 141 -9.29 44.55 13.73
N GLN A 142 -9.54 44.55 15.05
CA GLN A 142 -8.46 44.41 16.04
C GLN A 142 -7.70 43.08 15.88
N LYS A 143 -8.41 41.98 15.60
CA LYS A 143 -7.77 40.68 15.37
C LYS A 143 -7.01 40.66 14.05
N LEU A 144 -7.53 41.32 13.01
CA LEU A 144 -6.84 41.46 11.73
C LEU A 144 -5.49 42.15 11.91
N HIS A 145 -5.45 43.32 12.57
CA HIS A 145 -4.19 44.02 12.83
C HIS A 145 -3.21 43.23 13.69
N ASN A 146 -3.69 42.36 14.59
CA ASN A 146 -2.80 41.47 15.34
C ASN A 146 -2.16 40.42 14.44
N VAL A 147 -2.94 39.79 13.55
CA VAL A 147 -2.43 38.82 12.57
C VAL A 147 -1.50 39.50 11.57
N GLN A 148 -1.88 40.69 11.09
CA GLN A 148 -1.08 41.51 10.20
C GLN A 148 0.33 41.77 10.76
N ARG A 149 0.41 42.34 11.97
CA ARG A 149 1.69 42.61 12.65
C ARG A 149 2.51 41.36 12.88
N GLN A 150 1.86 40.25 13.24
CA GLN A 150 2.55 38.97 13.41
C GLN A 150 3.19 38.52 12.10
N ILE A 151 2.44 38.58 10.99
CA ILE A 151 2.94 38.17 9.68
C ILE A 151 4.06 39.10 9.19
N GLU A 152 3.90 40.41 9.29
CA GLU A 152 4.92 41.40 8.92
C GLU A 152 6.21 41.22 9.72
N SER A 153 6.10 40.82 11.00
CA SER A 153 7.27 40.51 11.84
C SER A 153 7.98 39.21 11.44
N GLU A 154 7.24 38.21 10.95
CA GLU A 154 7.79 36.93 10.49
C GLU A 154 8.32 37.01 9.04
N CYS A 155 7.80 37.94 8.23
CA CYS A 155 8.03 38.06 6.79
C CYS A 155 8.06 39.55 6.37
N PRO A 156 9.20 40.26 6.58
CA PRO A 156 9.28 41.71 6.37
C PRO A 156 9.21 42.14 4.90
N ASP A 157 9.46 41.22 3.96
CA ASP A 157 9.50 41.51 2.51
C ASP A 157 8.12 41.46 1.83
N ILE A 158 7.07 41.06 2.56
CA ILE A 158 5.71 40.97 2.00
C ILE A 158 4.86 42.19 2.36
N GLU A 159 3.96 42.56 1.45
CA GLU A 159 2.96 43.58 1.72
C GLU A 159 1.68 42.93 2.24
N THR A 160 1.06 43.54 3.25
CA THR A 160 -0.22 43.09 3.77
C THR A 160 -1.24 44.22 3.79
N GLU A 161 -2.49 43.88 3.55
CA GLU A 161 -3.62 44.80 3.56
C GLU A 161 -4.80 44.12 4.26
N VAL A 162 -5.54 44.88 5.06
CA VAL A 162 -6.65 44.36 5.86
C VAL A 162 -7.95 44.99 5.39
N ILE A 163 -9.00 44.17 5.27
CA ILE A 163 -10.36 44.64 5.00
C ILE A 163 -11.28 44.09 6.07
N GLN A 164 -11.93 44.99 6.81
CA GLN A 164 -13.00 44.60 7.71
C GLN A 164 -14.26 44.35 6.90
N VAL A 165 -14.71 43.10 6.86
CA VAL A 165 -15.95 42.70 6.19
C VAL A 165 -16.72 41.73 7.05
N ASP A 166 -18.01 41.99 7.17
CA ASP A 166 -18.98 41.03 7.67
C ASP A 166 -19.90 40.57 6.54
N PHE A 167 -19.64 39.35 6.08
CA PHE A 167 -20.34 38.69 4.98
C PHE A 167 -21.84 38.43 5.25
N THR A 168 -22.33 38.69 6.47
CA THR A 168 -23.76 38.62 6.79
C THR A 168 -24.57 39.84 6.29
N HIS A 169 -23.91 40.96 5.94
CA HIS A 169 -24.59 42.19 5.48
C HIS A 169 -24.95 42.19 3.98
N GLY A 170 -24.98 41.02 3.33
CA GLY A 170 -25.35 40.89 1.93
C GLY A 170 -24.29 41.40 0.95
N ARG A 171 -24.70 41.66 -0.30
CA ARG A 171 -23.80 41.81 -1.46
C ARG A 171 -23.02 43.13 -1.52
N GLU A 172 -23.40 44.14 -0.74
CA GLU A 172 -22.74 45.46 -0.76
C GLU A 172 -21.27 45.38 -0.34
N VAL A 173 -20.91 44.36 0.46
CA VAL A 173 -19.53 44.11 0.89
C VAL A 173 -18.59 43.82 -0.27
N TYR A 174 -19.08 43.24 -1.37
CA TYR A 174 -18.26 42.89 -2.52
C TYR A 174 -17.76 44.11 -3.28
N THR A 175 -18.51 45.22 -3.27
CA THR A 175 -18.06 46.48 -3.88
C THR A 175 -16.81 47.01 -3.19
N ASN A 176 -16.79 46.96 -1.86
CA ASN A 176 -15.64 47.36 -1.06
C ASN A 176 -14.46 46.40 -1.25
N ILE A 177 -14.69 45.09 -1.30
CA ILE A 177 -13.61 44.13 -1.58
C ILE A 177 -13.04 44.37 -2.98
N THR A 178 -13.90 44.57 -3.99
CA THR A 178 -13.48 44.75 -5.38
C THR A 178 -12.59 45.97 -5.56
N SER A 179 -12.88 47.09 -4.89
CA SER A 179 -12.03 48.28 -4.97
C SER A 179 -10.62 48.03 -4.44
N HIS A 180 -10.47 47.26 -3.36
CA HIS A 180 -9.16 46.90 -2.80
C HIS A 180 -8.42 45.86 -3.65
N LEU A 181 -9.14 45.05 -4.44
CA LEU A 181 -8.54 44.12 -5.39
C LEU A 181 -8.03 44.79 -6.67
N GLN A 182 -8.50 45.99 -7.00
CA GLN A 182 -8.08 46.68 -8.22
C GLN A 182 -6.57 46.95 -8.24
N GLY A 183 -5.93 46.65 -9.37
CA GLY A 183 -4.48 46.79 -9.54
C GLY A 183 -3.63 45.72 -8.85
N LYS A 184 -4.24 44.78 -8.11
CA LYS A 184 -3.53 43.65 -7.49
C LYS A 184 -3.71 42.39 -8.32
N HIS A 185 -2.61 41.78 -8.74
CA HIS A 185 -2.66 40.50 -9.43
C HIS A 185 -2.81 39.35 -8.42
N ILE A 186 -4.06 38.90 -8.24
CA ILE A 186 -4.41 37.84 -7.28
C ILE A 186 -4.12 36.47 -7.87
N ALA A 187 -3.27 35.70 -7.21
CA ALA A 187 -2.97 34.32 -7.57
C ALA A 187 -3.85 33.30 -6.83
N ILE A 188 -4.21 33.59 -5.58
CA ILE A 188 -4.82 32.62 -4.66
C ILE A 188 -5.96 33.28 -3.90
N LEU A 189 -7.10 32.58 -3.83
CA LEU A 189 -8.20 32.90 -2.92
C LEU A 189 -8.43 31.73 -1.97
N VAL A 190 -8.34 32.00 -0.67
CA VAL A 190 -8.70 31.06 0.40
C VAL A 190 -10.03 31.52 0.98
N ASN A 191 -11.11 30.85 0.57
CA ASN A 191 -12.42 31.08 1.15
C ASN A 191 -12.58 30.26 2.44
N ASN A 192 -12.28 30.88 3.58
CA ASN A 192 -12.31 30.24 4.91
C ASN A 192 -13.31 30.93 5.84
N VAL A 193 -14.33 31.61 5.30
CA VAL A 193 -15.44 32.12 6.10
C VAL A 193 -16.44 30.99 6.31
N GLY A 194 -16.61 30.57 7.56
CA GLY A 194 -17.65 29.64 7.96
C GLY A 194 -18.88 30.38 8.46
N LEU A 195 -20.05 30.03 7.95
CA LEU A 195 -21.34 30.38 8.56
C LEU A 195 -21.74 29.26 9.52
N ASN A 196 -22.04 29.62 10.76
CA ASN A 196 -22.48 28.66 11.77
C ASN A 196 -23.98 28.83 11.98
N ILE A 197 -24.78 27.84 11.57
CA ILE A 197 -26.22 27.80 11.88
C ILE A 197 -26.34 27.32 13.33
N TYR A 198 -26.69 28.23 14.23
CA TYR A 198 -26.97 27.91 15.62
C TYR A 198 -28.42 28.25 15.98
N PRO A 199 -29.18 27.31 16.58
CA PRO A 199 -28.80 25.94 16.93
C PRO A 199 -28.64 25.03 15.69
N PRO A 200 -27.86 23.92 15.79
CA PRO A 200 -27.73 22.97 14.69
C PRO A 200 -29.09 22.38 14.34
N LYS A 201 -29.50 22.53 13.07
CA LYS A 201 -30.77 22.01 12.56
C LYS A 201 -30.56 20.67 11.89
N LYS A 202 -31.57 19.78 12.01
CA LYS A 202 -31.63 18.57 11.17
C LYS A 202 -31.85 19.00 9.71
N PHE A 203 -31.28 18.28 8.76
CA PHE A 203 -31.39 18.59 7.33
C PHE A 203 -32.81 18.95 6.85
N PRO A 204 -33.90 18.24 7.25
CA PRO A 204 -35.26 18.58 6.82
C PRO A 204 -35.82 19.89 7.40
N ALA A 205 -35.16 20.45 8.42
CA ALA A 205 -35.58 21.67 9.11
C ALA A 205 -34.80 22.91 8.67
N VAL A 206 -33.89 22.76 7.71
CA VAL A 206 -33.13 23.87 7.10
C VAL A 206 -33.93 24.35 5.88
N SER A 207 -34.24 25.64 5.80
CA SER A 207 -34.89 26.19 4.61
C SER A 207 -33.93 26.20 3.42
N GLU A 208 -34.45 26.23 2.19
CA GLU A 208 -33.58 26.35 1.00
C GLU A 208 -32.69 27.60 1.08
N GLU A 209 -33.22 28.73 1.55
CA GLU A 209 -32.47 29.97 1.77
C GLU A 209 -31.27 29.79 2.71
N GLU A 210 -31.45 29.06 3.83
CA GLU A 210 -30.37 28.74 4.75
C GLU A 210 -29.33 27.80 4.14
N ILE A 211 -29.75 26.88 3.25
CA ILE A 211 -28.84 26.02 2.47
C ILE A 211 -28.05 26.86 1.46
N TRP A 212 -28.69 27.84 0.82
CA TRP A 212 -28.06 28.74 -0.13
C TRP A 212 -27.03 29.65 0.54
N ASP A 213 -27.34 30.18 1.73
CA ASP A 213 -26.41 30.99 2.51
C ASP A 213 -25.17 30.19 2.94
N LEU A 214 -25.33 28.93 3.34
CA LEU A 214 -24.21 28.04 3.68
C LEU A 214 -23.20 27.83 2.54
N GLY A 215 -23.67 27.84 1.28
CA GLY A 215 -22.85 27.53 0.11
C GLY A 215 -22.02 28.69 -0.42
N GLY A 216 -22.32 29.93 -0.03
CA GLY A 216 -21.72 31.13 -0.61
C GLY A 216 -22.27 31.45 -2.02
N ASP A 217 -22.69 32.71 -2.18
CA ASP A 217 -23.40 33.29 -3.33
C ASP A 217 -22.61 33.19 -4.67
N THR A 218 -22.62 32.01 -5.31
CA THR A 218 -21.94 31.78 -6.62
C THR A 218 -22.91 31.57 -7.79
N GLN A 219 -24.22 31.41 -7.57
CA GLN A 219 -25.16 31.07 -8.65
C GLN A 219 -26.11 32.20 -9.11
N ASN A 220 -26.31 33.28 -8.34
CA ASN A 220 -27.23 34.35 -8.77
C ASN A 220 -26.72 35.15 -9.98
N HIS A 221 -25.42 35.11 -10.28
CA HIS A 221 -24.85 35.77 -11.46
C HIS A 221 -25.24 35.09 -12.78
N LEU A 222 -25.59 33.79 -12.75
CA LEU A 222 -25.93 33.01 -13.96
C LEU A 222 -27.42 33.04 -14.32
N ARG A 223 -28.29 33.58 -13.44
CA ARG A 223 -29.73 33.71 -13.72
C ARG A 223 -30.15 35.08 -14.23
N HIS A 224 -29.40 36.14 -13.93
CA HIS A 224 -29.69 37.50 -14.43
C HIS A 224 -28.93 37.87 -15.70
N HIS A 225 -28.14 36.95 -16.26
CA HIS A 225 -27.54 37.05 -17.60
C HIS A 225 -28.03 35.90 -18.48
N LYS A 226 -29.34 35.83 -18.67
CA LYS A 226 -29.90 35.32 -19.92
C LYS A 226 -30.62 36.48 -20.62
N PRO A 227 -30.32 36.75 -21.90
CA PRO A 227 -31.10 37.68 -22.71
C PRO A 227 -32.54 37.20 -22.89
#